data_AF-A0A7C1EZ42-F1
#
_entry.id   AF-A0A7C1EZ42-F1
#
_cell.length_a   1.000
_cell.length_b   1.000
_cell.length_c   1.000
_cell.angle_alpha   90.00
_cell.angle_beta   90.00
_cell.angle_gamma   90.00
#
_symmetry.space_group_name_H-M   'P 1'
#
loop_
_entity.id
_entity.type
_entity.pdbx_description
1 polymer ?
#
loop_
_entity_poly.entity_id
_entity_poly.type
_entity_poly.pdbx_seq_one_letter_code
_entity_poly.pdbx_strand_id
1 'polypeptide(L)' 'MKPRKWTVEEKLEIVLEGLKGVKSVAEICREHQISQSQYYRWRDKFLEGGKRG' A
#
# COMPACT_ATOMS: atom_id res chain seq x y z
N MET A 1 -21.36 8.22 5.21
CA MET A 1 -20.15 7.47 5.61
C MET A 1 -18.94 8.29 5.18
N LYS A 2 -18.05 8.71 6.09
CA LYS A 2 -16.87 9.50 5.71
C LYS A 2 -15.83 8.53 5.12
N PRO A 3 -15.22 8.82 3.95
CA PRO A 3 -14.15 7.97 3.44
C PRO A 3 -13.00 7.98 4.46
N ARG A 4 -12.53 6.78 4.85
CA ARG A 4 -11.30 6.66 5.61
C ARG A 4 -10.18 7.35 4.82
N LYS A 5 -9.50 8.31 5.47
CA LYS A 5 -8.33 8.97 4.90
C LYS A 5 -7.09 8.25 5.42
N TRP A 6 -6.32 7.68 4.51
CA TRP A 6 -5.01 7.13 4.80
C TRP A 6 -3.97 8.24 4.77
N THR A 7 -3.20 8.35 5.83
CA THR A 7 -2.01 9.22 5.89
C THR A 7 -0.94 8.73 4.92
N VAL A 8 0.09 9.55 4.69
CA VAL A 8 1.21 9.15 3.83
C VAL A 8 2.03 8.03 4.47
N GLU A 9 2.21 8.09 5.79
CA GLU A 9 2.93 7.09 6.59
C GLU A 9 2.26 5.73 6.54
N GLU A 10 0.94 5.66 6.78
CA GLU A 10 0.20 4.39 6.70
C GLU A 10 0.29 3.75 5.31
N LYS A 11 0.18 4.54 4.23
CA LYS A 11 0.32 4.01 2.87
C LYS A 11 1.71 3.43 2.63
N LEU A 12 2.74 4.08 3.15
CA LEU A 12 4.13 3.63 3.05
C LEU A 12 4.32 2.31 3.81
N GLU A 13 3.84 2.21 5.05
CA GLU A 13 3.93 0.98 5.84
C GLU A 13 3.28 -0.20 5.12
N ILE A 14 2.06 -0.01 4.60
CA ILE A 14 1.32 -1.02 3.84
C ILE A 14 2.10 -1.48 2.59
N VAL A 15 2.60 -0.52 1.80
CA VAL A 15 3.38 -0.83 0.59
C VAL A 15 4.65 -1.58 0.94
N LEU A 16 5.40 -1.13 1.95
CA LEU A 16 6.63 -1.75 2.41
C LEU A 16 6.38 -3.17 2.92
N GLU A 17 5.30 -3.42 3.65
CA GLU A 17 4.96 -4.77 4.11
C GLU A 17 4.75 -5.73 2.94
N GLY A 18 4.05 -5.30 1.88
CA GLY A 18 3.87 -6.14 0.70
C GLY A 18 5.14 -6.29 -0.15
N LEU A 19 6.06 -5.31 -0.13
CA LEU A 19 7.38 -5.43 -0.77
C LEU A 19 8.33 -6.36 -0.01
N LYS A 20 8.21 -6.45 1.32
CA LYS A 20 8.98 -7.42 2.14
C LYS A 20 8.63 -8.87 1.82
N GLY A 21 7.45 -9.13 1.23
CA GLY A 21 7.02 -10.46 0.80
C GLY A 21 6.66 -11.42 1.95
N VAL A 22 6.52 -10.91 3.18
CA VAL A 22 6.19 -11.72 4.37
C VAL A 22 4.73 -12.15 4.37
N LYS A 23 3.83 -11.28 3.90
CA LYS A 23 2.40 -11.54 3.76
C LYS A 23 1.99 -11.39 2.30
N SER A 24 0.96 -12.13 1.89
CA SER A 24 0.39 -11.92 0.55
C SER A 24 -0.34 -10.57 0.46
N VAL A 25 -0.34 -9.94 -0.71
CA VAL A 25 -1.09 -8.68 -0.95
C VAL A 25 -2.55 -8.80 -0.51
N ALA A 26 -3.17 -9.96 -0.72
CA ALA A 26 -4.55 -10.23 -0.34
C ALA A 26 -4.77 -10.30 1.19
N GLU A 27 -3.76 -10.63 1.98
CA GLU A 27 -3.82 -10.62 3.45
C GLU A 27 -3.66 -9.19 3.97
N ILE A 28 -2.66 -8.47 3.45
CA ILE A 28 -2.42 -7.05 3.74
C ILE A 28 -3.68 -6.23 3.44
N CYS A 29 -4.33 -6.47 2.30
CA CYS A 29 -5.56 -5.78 1.94
C CYS A 29 -6.71 -6.04 2.92
N ARG A 30 -6.81 -7.25 3.48
CA ARG A 30 -7.84 -7.60 4.47
C ARG A 30 -7.56 -6.94 5.82
N GLU A 31 -6.32 -6.99 6.29
CA GLU A 31 -5.89 -6.43 7.58
C GLU A 31 -6.07 -4.91 7.60
N HIS A 32 -5.64 -4.23 6.54
CA HIS A 32 -5.78 -2.78 6.41
C HIS A 32 -7.14 -2.36 5.83
N GLN A 33 -8.05 -3.29 5.52
CA GLN A 33 -9.36 -2.99 4.92
C GLN A 33 -9.27 -2.09 3.67
N ILE A 34 -8.31 -2.39 2.80
CA ILE A 34 -8.11 -1.73 1.50
C ILE A 34 -8.40 -2.68 0.35
N SER A 35 -8.60 -2.14 -0.84
CA SER A 35 -8.68 -2.95 -2.06
C SER A 35 -7.30 -3.21 -2.64
N GLN A 36 -7.14 -4.34 -3.34
CA GLN A 36 -5.90 -4.67 -4.05
C GLN A 36 -5.52 -3.60 -5.08
N SER A 37 -6.50 -3.03 -5.79
CA SER A 37 -6.27 -1.92 -6.72
C SER A 37 -5.69 -0.68 -6.03
N GLN A 38 -6.13 -0.38 -4.81
CA GLN A 38 -5.60 0.72 -4.02
C GLN A 38 -4.16 0.44 -3.55
N TYR A 39 -3.87 -0.79 -3.11
CA TYR A 39 -2.51 -1.23 -2.80
C TYR A 39 -1.58 -1.06 -4.01
N TYR A 40 -1.93 -1.61 -5.18
CA TYR A 40 -1.07 -1.54 -6.35
C TYR A 40 -0.83 -0.11 -6.81
N ARG A 41 -1.85 0.76 -6.74
CA ARG A 41 -1.69 2.19 -7.04
C ARG A 41 -0.68 2.86 -6.11
N TRP A 42 -0.67 2.53 -4.82
CA TRP A 42 0.31 3.07 -3.87
C TRP A 42 1.71 2.51 -4.10
N ARG A 43 1.81 1.21 -4.39
CA ARG A 43 3.07 0.55 -4.74
C ARG A 43 3.69 1.18 -5.99
N ASP A 44 2.91 1.36 -7.04
CA ASP A 44 3.40 1.92 -8.30
C ASP A 44 3.88 3.38 -8.08
N LYS A 45 3.09 4.20 -7.37
CA LYS A 45 3.48 5.55 -6.95
C LYS A 45 4.79 5.58 -6.16
N PHE A 46 4.99 4.61 -5.27
CA PHE A 46 6.20 4.48 -4.47
C PHE A 46 7.42 4.11 -5.36
N LEU A 47 7.25 3.13 -6.26
CA LEU A 47 8.31 2.68 -7.17
C LEU A 47 8.67 3.73 -8.24
N GLU A 48 7.69 4.50 -8.73
CA GLU A 48 7.92 5.63 -9.63
C GLU A 48 8.77 6.72 -8.96
N GLY A 49 8.55 6.97 -7.67
CA GLY A 49 9.37 7.88 -6.87
C GLY A 49 10.81 7.39 -6.70
N GLY A 50 11.00 6.07 -6.56
CA GLY A 50 12.33 5.44 -6.43
C GLY A 50 13.13 5.35 -7.72
N LYS A 51 12.48 5.29 -8.90
CA LYS A 51 13.14 5.23 -10.21
C LYS A 51 13.75 6.55 -10.71
N ARG A 52 13.54 7.64 -9.97
CA ARG A 52 14.03 8.98 -10.32
C ARG A 52 15.26 9.43 -9.52
N GLY A 53 15.88 8.52 -8.77
CA GLY A 53 17.14 8.70 -8.06
C GLY A 53 18.31 8.03 -8.76
#